data_AF-A0A7V2LN15-F1
#
_entry.id   AF-A0A7V2LN15-F1
#
_cell.length_a   1.000
_cell.length_b   1.000
_cell.length_c   1.000
_cell.angle_alpha   90.00
_cell.angle_beta   90.00
_cell.angle_gamma   90.00
#
_symmetry.space_group_name_H-M   'P 1'
#
loop_
_entity.id
_entity.type
_entity.pdbx_description
1 polymer ?
#
loop_
_entity_poly.entity_id
_entity_poly.type
_entity_poly.pdbx_seq_one_letter_code
_entity_poly.pdbx_strand_id
1 'polypeptide(L)'
;MAESFRKNKTRWIALIILALLFVLAFQGMSTKNATVTVLRGLSVAAVTFLVASGFSIILGLMDVLNLAHGTLFMLGAYIGWTAYIRPDTLIDLATPFLLLIAGLFLMPLLQASLSRTRSGSRSVRAWSWGSLLLAAIVLFFSLSSVPIAIWRPEVYQNSPIVWTQAFETGEIAQMVQAAGFVDASPVLVWGGVLIGGILLAASIVGFSGRRGGTVTLTPRARTRAIIVFATTVVAGLVIYFVNTPLSDWLLSLDTIWLFVWAILVATLSGAGLGALMETTLIRPLYERPIYQIMLTFGLAFIGAEIVRSIWGRSGFTMPRPSLFAN
;
A
#
# COMPACT_ATOMS: atom_id res chain seq x y z
N MET A 1 -19.18 56.48 5.96
CA MET A 1 -18.61 55.77 7.12
C MET A 1 -19.62 54.85 7.84
N ALA A 2 -20.85 55.31 8.12
CA ALA A 2 -21.86 54.53 8.86
C ALA A 2 -22.39 53.26 8.13
N GLU A 3 -22.41 53.25 6.79
CA GLU A 3 -22.85 52.06 6.02
C GLU A 3 -21.87 50.88 6.10
N SER A 4 -20.56 51.16 6.13
CA SER A 4 -19.51 50.13 6.29
C SER A 4 -19.63 49.39 7.63
N PHE A 5 -19.94 50.13 8.70
CA PHE A 5 -20.17 49.57 10.03
C PHE A 5 -21.38 48.62 10.05
N ARG A 6 -22.47 48.96 9.36
CA ARG A 6 -23.67 48.10 9.31
C ARG A 6 -23.46 46.79 8.56
N LYS A 7 -22.67 46.80 7.48
CA LYS A 7 -22.43 45.61 6.64
C LYS A 7 -21.48 44.60 7.30
N ASN A 8 -20.61 45.06 8.21
CA ASN A 8 -19.57 44.24 8.84
C ASN A 8 -19.64 44.19 10.38
N LYS A 9 -20.81 44.44 10.99
CA LYS A 9 -20.97 44.51 12.46
C LYS A 9 -20.32 43.33 13.20
N THR A 10 -20.49 42.11 12.68
CA THR A 10 -19.93 40.88 13.29
C THR A 10 -18.40 40.90 13.37
N ARG A 11 -17.71 41.39 12.34
CA ARG A 11 -16.23 41.47 12.33
C ARG A 11 -15.73 42.49 13.34
N TRP A 12 -16.39 43.64 13.43
CA TRP A 12 -16.06 44.69 14.40
C TRP A 12 -16.30 44.25 15.83
N ILE A 13 -17.42 43.57 16.11
CA ILE A 13 -17.71 43.00 17.44
C ILE A 13 -16.64 41.99 17.83
N ALA A 14 -16.27 41.08 16.92
CA ALA A 14 -15.21 40.10 17.18
C ALA A 14 -13.85 40.75 17.49
N LEU A 15 -13.46 41.78 16.75
CA LEU A 15 -12.22 42.52 16.99
C LEU A 15 -12.23 43.25 18.35
N ILE A 16 -13.35 43.85 18.74
CA ILE A 16 -13.50 44.51 20.05
C ILE A 16 -13.39 43.48 21.18
N ILE A 17 -14.06 42.33 21.05
CA ILE A 17 -13.95 41.24 22.03
C ILE A 17 -12.51 40.75 22.14
N LEU A 18 -11.82 40.55 21.01
CA LEU A 18 -10.44 40.10 21.00
C LEU A 18 -9.51 41.12 21.68
N ALA A 19 -9.70 42.41 21.40
CA ALA A 19 -8.93 43.49 22.03
C ALA A 19 -9.18 43.57 23.54
N LEU A 20 -10.43 43.39 23.98
CA LEU A 20 -10.78 43.35 25.39
C LEU A 20 -10.12 42.16 26.09
N LEU A 21 -10.21 40.96 25.51
CA LEU A 21 -9.55 39.75 26.02
C LEU A 21 -8.03 39.93 26.09
N PHE A 22 -7.43 40.59 25.09
CA PHE A 22 -6.01 40.92 25.09
C PHE A 22 -5.68 41.81 26.29
N VAL A 23 -6.38 42.95 26.46
CA VAL A 23 -6.14 43.85 27.59
C VAL A 23 -6.30 43.13 28.93
N LEU A 24 -7.35 42.32 29.10
CA LEU A 24 -7.57 41.52 30.31
C LEU A 24 -6.43 40.53 30.57
N ALA A 25 -5.86 39.91 29.54
CA ALA A 25 -4.76 38.97 29.67
C ALA A 25 -3.45 39.61 30.16
N PHE A 26 -3.24 40.91 29.89
CA PHE A 26 -2.06 41.64 30.37
C PHE A 26 -2.24 42.23 31.78
N GLN A 27 -3.45 42.19 32.35
CA GLN A 27 -3.68 42.70 33.70
C GLN A 27 -2.90 41.86 34.72
N GLY A 28 -2.04 42.51 35.49
CA GLY A 28 -1.20 41.87 36.51
C GLY A 28 0.13 41.29 36.01
N MET A 29 0.47 41.43 34.73
CA MET A 29 1.76 40.98 34.18
C MET A 29 2.85 42.06 34.29
N SER A 30 4.09 41.67 34.61
CA SER A 30 5.24 42.57 34.53
C SER A 30 5.60 42.91 33.07
N THR A 31 6.19 44.08 32.83
CA THR A 31 6.57 44.56 31.49
C THR A 31 7.48 43.59 30.74
N LYS A 32 8.41 42.94 31.46
CA LYS A 32 9.29 41.89 30.91
C LYS A 32 8.50 40.67 30.44
N ASN A 33 7.58 40.16 31.27
CA ASN A 33 6.78 38.97 30.94
C ASN A 33 5.79 39.27 29.81
N ALA A 34 5.18 40.46 29.81
CA ALA A 34 4.32 40.93 28.72
C ALA A 34 5.08 40.93 27.37
N THR A 35 6.29 41.50 27.34
CA THR A 35 7.12 41.56 26.14
C THR A 35 7.49 40.16 25.64
N VAL A 36 7.93 39.27 26.54
CA VAL A 36 8.28 37.89 26.17
C VAL A 36 7.08 37.11 25.65
N THR A 37 5.90 37.25 26.26
CA THR A 37 4.67 36.56 25.81
C THR A 37 4.23 37.05 24.43
N VAL A 38 4.30 38.35 24.16
CA VAL A 38 4.01 38.91 22.82
C VAL A 38 5.00 38.36 21.79
N LEU A 39 6.29 38.36 22.09
CA LEU A 39 7.32 37.84 21.17
C LEU A 39 7.18 36.34 20.92
N ARG A 40 6.85 35.54 21.95
CA ARG A 40 6.54 34.10 21.80
C ARG A 40 5.29 33.88 20.95
N GLY A 41 4.22 34.64 21.19
CA GLY A 41 3.01 34.61 20.39
C GLY A 41 3.27 34.94 18.93
N LEU A 42 4.07 35.99 18.68
CA LEU A 42 4.49 36.38 17.34
C LEU A 42 5.35 35.31 16.66
N SER A 43 6.27 34.68 17.39
CA SER A 43 7.10 33.59 16.86
C SER A 43 6.24 32.38 16.45
N VAL A 44 5.33 31.93 17.30
CA VAL A 44 4.40 30.83 16.99
C VAL A 44 3.49 31.21 15.83
N ALA A 45 2.97 32.44 15.80
CA ALA A 45 2.16 32.94 14.69
C ALA A 45 2.94 32.99 13.38
N ALA A 46 4.21 33.41 13.40
CA ALA A 46 5.07 33.46 12.22
C ALA A 46 5.35 32.06 11.66
N VAL A 47 5.65 31.08 12.53
CA VAL A 47 5.84 29.68 12.11
C VAL A 47 4.53 29.12 11.54
N THR A 48 3.41 29.33 12.22
CA THR A 48 2.10 28.84 11.76
C THR A 48 1.67 29.52 10.45
N PHE A 49 1.95 30.82 10.31
CA PHE A 49 1.71 31.57 9.07
C PHE A 49 2.57 31.05 7.93
N LEU A 50 3.86 30.78 8.16
CA LEU A 50 4.75 30.20 7.17
C LEU A 50 4.24 28.83 6.70
N VAL A 51 3.81 27.97 7.63
CA VAL A 51 3.21 26.67 7.32
C VAL A 51 1.92 26.83 6.51
N ALA A 52 1.02 27.71 6.93
CA ALA A 52 -0.24 27.98 6.24
C ALA A 52 -0.02 28.59 4.84
N SER A 53 0.96 29.50 4.70
CA SER A 53 1.34 30.11 3.43
C SER A 53 1.96 29.07 2.49
N GLY A 54 2.86 28.22 2.98
CA GLY A 54 3.41 27.11 2.21
C GLY A 54 2.33 26.16 1.72
N PHE A 55 1.39 25.78 2.59
CA PHE A 55 0.25 24.95 2.22
C PHE A 55 -0.65 25.66 1.19
N SER A 56 -0.91 26.96 1.34
CA SER A 56 -1.68 27.75 0.38
C SER A 56 -0.99 27.91 -0.97
N ILE A 57 0.33 28.01 -1.02
CA ILE A 57 1.12 28.10 -2.26
C ILE A 57 1.09 26.75 -2.98
N ILE A 58 1.30 25.66 -2.24
CA ILE A 58 1.22 24.28 -2.77
C ILE A 58 -0.19 24.02 -3.34
N LEU A 59 -1.24 24.42 -2.62
CA LEU A 59 -2.62 24.31 -3.08
C LEU A 59 -2.98 25.27 -4.21
N GLY A 60 -2.33 26.43 -4.26
CA GLY A 60 -2.64 27.50 -5.23
C GLY A 60 -1.97 27.32 -6.58
N LEU A 61 -0.89 26.52 -6.65
CA LEU A 61 -0.10 26.31 -7.87
C LEU A 61 -0.19 24.89 -8.43
N MET A 62 -0.57 23.89 -7.63
CA MET A 62 -0.68 22.51 -8.12
C MET A 62 -2.11 22.18 -8.51
N ASP A 63 -2.31 21.74 -9.76
CA ASP A 63 -3.59 21.20 -10.24
C ASP A 63 -3.99 19.90 -9.52
N VAL A 64 -3.02 19.22 -8.88
CA VAL A 64 -3.15 17.89 -8.27
C VAL A 64 -2.39 17.89 -6.93
N LEU A 65 -3.10 17.91 -5.79
CA LEU A 65 -2.51 17.76 -4.45
C LEU A 65 -2.51 16.30 -4.00
N ASN A 66 -1.35 15.75 -3.66
CA ASN A 66 -1.23 14.41 -3.09
C ASN A 66 -0.59 14.41 -1.70
N LEU A 67 -1.40 14.19 -0.67
CA LEU A 67 -0.95 14.07 0.72
C LEU A 67 -0.53 12.65 1.12
N ALA A 68 -0.85 11.64 0.29
CA ALA A 68 -0.53 10.25 0.56
C ALA A 68 0.92 9.88 0.21
N HIS A 69 1.65 10.75 -0.49
CA HIS A 69 2.99 10.41 -1.00
C HIS A 69 3.95 9.97 0.12
N GLY A 70 3.91 10.63 1.29
CA GLY A 70 4.78 10.28 2.41
C GLY A 70 4.51 8.88 2.95
N THR A 71 3.23 8.46 2.93
CA THR A 71 2.82 7.12 3.38
C THR A 71 3.12 6.04 2.36
N LEU A 72 3.11 6.37 1.06
CA LEU A 72 3.58 5.47 0.01
C LEU A 72 5.10 5.26 0.08
N PHE A 73 5.85 6.34 0.32
CA PHE A 73 7.29 6.26 0.57
C PHE A 73 7.59 5.39 1.79
N MET A 74 6.85 5.60 2.87
CA MET A 74 6.95 4.79 4.08
C MET A 74 6.67 3.32 3.79
N LEU A 75 5.55 2.98 3.13
CA LEU A 75 5.24 1.59 2.75
C LEU A 75 6.37 0.96 1.92
N GLY A 76 6.88 1.65 0.90
CA GLY A 76 8.02 1.16 0.11
C GLY A 76 9.28 0.93 0.95
N ALA A 77 9.63 1.88 1.82
CA ALA A 77 10.79 1.77 2.71
C ALA A 77 10.68 0.59 3.68
N TYR A 78 9.50 0.40 4.29
CA TYR A 78 9.25 -0.71 5.22
C TYR A 78 9.23 -2.06 4.51
N ILE A 79 8.70 -2.15 3.28
CA ILE A 79 8.78 -3.37 2.44
C ILE A 79 10.23 -3.68 2.07
N GLY A 80 11.03 -2.68 1.70
CA GLY A 80 12.46 -2.87 1.45
C GLY A 80 13.23 -3.31 2.69
N TRP A 81 12.90 -2.73 3.85
CA TRP A 81 13.46 -3.18 5.13
C TRP A 81 13.08 -4.63 5.44
N THR A 82 11.84 -5.05 5.18
CA THR A 82 11.44 -6.46 5.24
C THR A 82 12.34 -7.31 4.36
N ALA A 83 12.56 -6.89 3.10
CA ALA A 83 13.40 -7.61 2.14
C ALA A 83 14.86 -7.81 2.60
N TYR A 84 15.34 -6.89 3.45
CA TYR A 84 16.70 -6.91 3.98
C TYR A 84 16.84 -7.88 5.16
N ILE A 85 15.92 -7.81 6.13
CA ILE A 85 15.97 -8.61 7.37
C ILE A 85 15.36 -10.01 7.16
N ARG A 86 14.32 -10.08 6.33
CA ARG A 86 13.46 -11.24 6.04
C ARG A 86 13.25 -11.39 4.53
N PRO A 87 14.30 -11.75 3.77
CA PRO A 87 14.17 -11.99 2.33
C PRO A 87 13.21 -13.16 2.02
N ASP A 88 13.06 -14.10 2.94
CA ASP A 88 12.11 -15.21 2.93
C ASP A 88 10.66 -14.74 2.70
N THR A 89 10.23 -13.67 3.38
CA THR A 89 8.86 -13.15 3.26
C THR A 89 8.49 -12.86 1.79
N LEU A 90 9.39 -12.25 1.01
CA LEU A 90 9.09 -11.91 -0.39
C LEU A 90 9.00 -13.14 -1.28
N ILE A 91 9.83 -14.15 -1.01
CA ILE A 91 9.82 -15.41 -1.76
C ILE A 91 8.53 -16.18 -1.45
N ASP A 92 8.08 -16.17 -0.19
CA ASP A 92 6.81 -16.77 0.22
C ASP A 92 5.62 -16.12 -0.52
N LEU A 93 5.65 -14.80 -0.71
CA LEU A 93 4.62 -14.07 -1.46
C LEU A 93 4.69 -14.30 -2.98
N ALA A 94 5.84 -14.71 -3.53
CA ALA A 94 6.00 -14.88 -4.98
C ALA A 94 5.11 -16.01 -5.53
N THR A 95 5.00 -17.13 -4.81
CA THR A 95 4.15 -18.27 -5.21
C THR A 95 2.66 -17.89 -5.34
N PRO A 96 1.97 -17.38 -4.30
CA PRO A 96 0.57 -16.99 -4.42
C PRO A 96 0.36 -15.90 -5.46
N PHE A 97 1.28 -14.94 -5.56
CA PHE A 97 1.19 -13.85 -6.53
C PHE A 97 1.24 -14.36 -7.98
N LEU A 98 2.20 -15.22 -8.30
CA LEU A 98 2.32 -15.80 -9.64
C LEU A 98 1.11 -16.69 -9.99
N LEU A 99 0.62 -17.51 -9.05
CA LEU A 99 -0.56 -18.35 -9.29
C LEU A 99 -1.83 -17.52 -9.51
N LEU A 100 -2.00 -16.42 -8.75
CA LEU A 100 -3.12 -15.50 -8.94
C LEU A 100 -3.05 -14.80 -10.30
N ILE A 101 -1.87 -14.30 -10.68
CA ILE A 101 -1.64 -13.66 -11.99
C ILE A 101 -1.80 -14.67 -13.14
N ALA A 102 -1.37 -15.91 -12.96
CA ALA A 102 -1.58 -16.95 -13.95
C ALA A 102 -3.07 -17.07 -14.28
N GLY A 103 -3.94 -17.13 -13.26
CA GLY A 103 -5.38 -17.13 -13.46
C GLY A 103 -5.89 -15.96 -14.31
N LEU A 104 -5.33 -14.75 -14.12
CA LEU A 104 -5.64 -13.56 -14.91
C LEU A 104 -5.16 -13.67 -16.37
N PHE A 105 -4.07 -14.36 -16.66
CA PHE A 105 -3.59 -14.57 -18.04
C PHE A 105 -4.53 -15.46 -18.89
N LEU A 106 -5.45 -16.21 -18.27
CA LEU A 106 -6.51 -16.92 -18.99
C LEU A 106 -7.64 -16.00 -19.47
N MET A 107 -7.63 -14.72 -19.11
CA MET A 107 -8.66 -13.76 -19.49
C MET A 107 -9.01 -13.75 -21.00
N PRO A 108 -8.06 -13.76 -21.96
CA PRO A 108 -8.41 -13.77 -23.38
C PRO A 108 -9.20 -15.03 -23.80
N LEU A 109 -8.82 -16.20 -23.25
CA LEU A 109 -9.50 -17.47 -23.50
C LEU A 109 -10.92 -17.46 -22.93
N LEU A 110 -11.08 -16.93 -21.72
CA LEU A 110 -12.37 -16.76 -21.08
C LEU A 110 -13.26 -15.80 -21.87
N GLN A 111 -12.73 -14.69 -22.39
CA GLN A 111 -13.45 -13.76 -23.28
C GLN A 111 -13.96 -14.47 -24.55
N ALA A 112 -13.11 -15.26 -25.20
CA ALA A 112 -13.47 -16.00 -26.40
C ALA A 112 -14.52 -17.09 -26.15
N SER A 113 -14.49 -17.72 -24.97
CA SER A 113 -15.46 -18.74 -24.58
C SER A 113 -16.80 -18.12 -24.19
N LEU A 114 -16.79 -17.08 -23.36
CA LEU A 114 -17.99 -16.46 -22.82
C LEU A 114 -18.74 -15.61 -23.86
N SER A 115 -18.02 -15.00 -24.82
CA SER A 115 -18.67 -14.25 -25.92
C SER A 115 -19.47 -15.13 -26.88
N ARG A 116 -19.25 -16.46 -26.88
CA ARG A 116 -20.08 -17.42 -27.64
C ARG A 116 -21.41 -17.70 -26.98
N THR A 117 -21.52 -17.46 -25.66
CA THR A 117 -22.76 -17.71 -24.93
C THR A 117 -23.74 -16.56 -25.13
N ARG A 118 -24.90 -16.85 -25.72
CA ARG A 118 -26.00 -15.89 -25.92
C ARG A 118 -26.80 -15.71 -24.62
N SER A 119 -26.15 -15.23 -23.56
CA SER A 119 -26.82 -14.98 -22.28
C SER A 119 -27.37 -13.56 -22.19
N GLY A 120 -28.56 -13.40 -21.59
CA GLY A 120 -29.19 -12.10 -21.39
C GLY A 120 -28.40 -11.20 -20.42
N SER A 121 -28.51 -9.88 -20.59
CA SER A 121 -27.74 -8.86 -19.84
C SER A 121 -27.85 -8.97 -18.31
N ARG A 122 -28.99 -9.44 -17.78
CA ARG A 122 -29.17 -9.68 -16.33
C ARG A 122 -28.44 -10.93 -15.85
N SER A 123 -28.45 -12.01 -16.64
CA SER A 123 -27.80 -13.28 -16.29
C SER A 123 -26.28 -13.15 -16.31
N VAL A 124 -25.70 -12.46 -17.30
CA VAL A 124 -24.25 -12.18 -17.35
C VAL A 124 -23.81 -11.39 -16.12
N ARG A 125 -24.58 -10.36 -15.72
CA ARG A 125 -24.28 -9.57 -14.52
C ARG A 125 -24.37 -10.43 -13.25
N ALA A 126 -25.40 -11.26 -13.11
CA ALA A 126 -25.58 -12.14 -11.97
C ALA A 126 -24.41 -13.14 -11.83
N TRP A 127 -23.98 -13.76 -12.93
CA TRP A 127 -22.84 -14.67 -12.93
C TRP A 127 -21.50 -13.95 -12.70
N SER A 128 -21.33 -12.72 -13.18
CA SER A 128 -20.11 -11.92 -12.92
C SER A 128 -19.94 -11.59 -11.44
N TRP A 129 -21.05 -11.25 -10.77
CA TRP A 129 -21.07 -11.05 -9.32
C TRP A 129 -20.91 -12.35 -8.56
N GLY A 130 -21.57 -13.43 -9.00
CA GLY A 130 -21.44 -14.75 -8.39
C GLY A 130 -20.00 -15.29 -8.45
N SER A 131 -19.33 -15.15 -9.59
CA SER A 131 -17.92 -15.50 -9.76
C SER A 131 -16.99 -14.60 -8.94
N LEU A 132 -17.27 -13.29 -8.84
CA LEU A 132 -16.51 -12.39 -7.97
C LEU A 132 -16.59 -12.80 -6.50
N LEU A 133 -17.81 -13.08 -6.02
CA LEU A 133 -18.05 -13.47 -4.64
C LEU A 133 -17.42 -14.82 -4.34
N LEU A 134 -17.56 -15.80 -5.25
CA LEU A 134 -16.90 -17.10 -5.12
C LEU A 134 -15.37 -16.96 -5.13
N ALA A 135 -14.82 -16.11 -6.01
CA ALA A 135 -13.39 -15.82 -6.04
C ALA A 135 -12.92 -15.24 -4.70
N ALA A 136 -13.65 -14.28 -4.14
CA ALA A 136 -13.32 -13.67 -2.86
C ALA A 136 -13.33 -14.70 -1.72
N ILE A 137 -14.32 -15.60 -1.67
CA ILE A 137 -14.40 -16.68 -0.68
C ILE A 137 -13.21 -17.63 -0.83
N VAL A 138 -12.98 -18.15 -2.04
CA VAL A 138 -11.89 -19.11 -2.30
C VAL A 138 -10.54 -18.49 -1.98
N LEU A 139 -10.28 -17.25 -2.41
CA LEU A 139 -9.04 -16.53 -2.11
C LEU A 139 -8.89 -16.25 -0.62
N PHE A 140 -9.96 -15.89 0.09
CA PHE A 140 -9.91 -15.65 1.53
C PHE A 140 -9.44 -16.89 2.29
N PHE A 141 -10.04 -18.06 2.03
CA PHE A 141 -9.64 -19.30 2.69
C PHE A 141 -8.26 -19.79 2.25
N SER A 142 -7.93 -19.65 0.96
CA SER A 142 -6.64 -20.10 0.44
C SER A 142 -5.50 -19.23 0.96
N LEU A 143 -5.60 -17.90 0.83
CA LEU A 143 -4.55 -16.96 1.25
C LEU A 143 -4.39 -16.89 2.77
N SER A 144 -5.46 -17.07 3.55
CA SER A 144 -5.35 -17.13 5.01
C SER A 144 -4.62 -18.38 5.51
N SER A 145 -4.54 -19.42 4.67
CA SER A 145 -3.83 -20.67 4.98
C SER A 145 -2.39 -20.69 4.43
N VAL A 146 -1.95 -19.66 3.70
CA VAL A 146 -0.57 -19.60 3.17
C VAL A 146 0.38 -19.33 4.34
N PRO A 147 1.40 -20.18 4.55
CA PRO A 147 2.43 -19.91 5.53
C PRO A 147 3.34 -18.80 5.00
N ILE A 148 3.09 -17.57 5.44
CA ILE A 148 3.95 -16.43 5.13
C ILE A 148 4.83 -16.20 6.35
N ALA A 149 6.14 -16.28 6.15
CA ALA A 149 7.11 -15.95 7.18
C ALA A 149 7.09 -14.43 7.41
N ILE A 150 6.27 -13.96 8.36
CA ILE A 150 6.21 -12.56 8.78
C ILE A 150 6.27 -12.47 10.31
N TRP A 151 6.79 -11.37 10.83
CA TRP A 151 6.77 -11.07 12.27
C TRP A 151 5.33 -10.95 12.79
N ARG A 152 5.20 -11.13 14.10
CA ARG A 152 3.95 -10.93 14.83
C ARG A 152 4.18 -9.84 15.87
N PRO A 153 3.75 -8.58 15.62
CA PRO A 153 4.04 -7.45 16.51
C PRO A 153 3.53 -7.65 17.94
N GLU A 154 2.52 -8.49 18.12
CA GLU A 154 1.91 -8.81 19.42
C GLU A 154 2.80 -9.74 20.26
N VAL A 155 3.66 -10.53 19.62
CA VAL A 155 4.56 -11.48 20.27
C VAL A 155 5.96 -10.88 20.26
N TYR A 156 6.43 -10.44 21.43
CA TYR A 156 7.72 -9.73 21.55
C TYR A 156 8.88 -10.46 20.85
N GLN A 157 9.01 -11.78 21.03
CA GLN A 157 10.06 -12.59 20.41
C GLN A 157 10.02 -12.61 18.88
N ASN A 158 8.83 -12.42 18.29
CA ASN A 158 8.62 -12.36 16.85
C ASN A 158 8.39 -10.93 16.37
N SER A 159 8.74 -9.91 17.17
CA SER A 159 8.51 -8.52 16.79
C SER A 159 9.64 -7.98 15.90
N PRO A 160 9.37 -7.01 15.01
CA PRO A 160 10.37 -6.44 14.11
C PRO A 160 11.65 -5.97 14.80
N ILE A 161 11.55 -5.43 16.02
CA ILE A 161 12.71 -4.89 16.75
C ILE A 161 13.70 -5.98 17.17
N VAL A 162 13.20 -7.15 17.59
CA VAL A 162 14.04 -8.29 17.97
C VAL A 162 14.74 -8.85 16.73
N TRP A 163 14.04 -8.88 15.59
CA TRP A 163 14.63 -9.27 14.31
C TRP A 163 15.73 -8.31 13.83
N THR A 164 15.55 -7.00 14.00
CA THR A 164 16.62 -6.02 13.75
C THR A 164 17.84 -6.31 14.61
N GLN A 165 17.63 -6.53 15.91
CA GLN A 165 18.71 -6.76 16.86
C GLN A 165 19.46 -8.07 16.56
N ALA A 166 18.74 -9.15 16.26
CA ALA A 166 19.31 -10.43 15.87
C ALA A 166 20.12 -10.33 14.56
N PHE A 167 19.71 -9.44 13.65
CA PHE A 167 20.47 -9.13 12.44
C PHE A 167 21.80 -8.44 12.76
N GLU A 168 21.79 -7.48 13.69
CA GLU A 168 22.99 -6.79 14.14
C GLU A 168 23.96 -7.69 14.91
N THR A 169 23.44 -8.64 15.71
CA THR A 169 24.27 -9.60 16.48
C THR A 169 24.70 -10.83 15.67
N GLY A 170 24.19 -11.02 14.45
CA GLY A 170 24.47 -12.19 13.62
C GLY A 170 23.73 -13.47 14.05
N GLU A 171 22.71 -13.35 14.89
CA GLU A 171 21.94 -14.47 15.47
C GLU A 171 20.70 -14.86 14.64
N ILE A 172 20.47 -14.23 13.48
CA ILE A 172 19.29 -14.45 12.60
C ILE A 172 19.07 -15.94 12.32
N ALA A 173 20.14 -16.69 12.07
CA ALA A 173 20.06 -18.12 11.73
C ALA A 173 19.36 -18.97 12.80
N GLN A 174 19.34 -18.51 14.07
CA GLN A 174 18.63 -19.19 15.16
C GLN A 174 17.14 -18.84 15.23
N MET A 175 16.71 -17.77 14.55
CA MET A 175 15.34 -17.27 14.56
C MET A 175 14.52 -17.69 13.32
N VAL A 176 15.18 -18.19 12.26
CA VAL A 176 14.51 -18.67 11.05
C VAL A 176 13.83 -20.02 11.32
N GLN A 177 12.55 -19.97 11.66
CA GLN A 177 11.67 -21.13 11.59
C GLN A 177 10.96 -21.11 10.24
N ALA A 178 11.16 -22.15 9.42
CA ALA A 178 10.48 -22.29 8.14
C ALA A 178 8.96 -22.28 8.37
N ALA A 179 8.26 -21.32 7.76
CA ALA A 179 6.81 -21.27 7.80
C ALA A 179 6.27 -22.46 6.99
N GLY A 180 5.88 -23.54 7.69
CA GLY A 180 5.30 -24.73 7.10
C GLY A 180 3.77 -24.68 7.09
N PHE A 181 3.14 -25.42 6.18
CA PHE A 181 1.71 -25.68 6.25
C PHE A 181 1.41 -26.57 7.47
N VAL A 182 0.67 -26.04 8.45
CA VAL A 182 0.30 -26.78 9.67
C VAL A 182 -1.04 -27.49 9.51
N ASP A 183 -2.07 -26.77 9.05
CA ASP A 183 -3.46 -27.25 9.07
C ASP A 183 -4.08 -27.46 7.67
N ALA A 184 -3.35 -27.17 6.59
CA ALA A 184 -3.89 -27.19 5.23
C ALA A 184 -2.99 -27.93 4.23
N SER A 185 -3.59 -28.68 3.31
CA SER A 185 -2.84 -29.32 2.22
C SER A 185 -2.30 -28.26 1.25
N PRO A 186 -0.99 -28.25 0.93
CA PRO A 186 -0.40 -27.29 -0.01
C PRO A 186 -1.10 -27.30 -1.37
N VAL A 187 -1.51 -28.48 -1.85
CA VAL A 187 -2.21 -28.64 -3.13
C VAL A 187 -3.57 -27.94 -3.12
N LEU A 188 -4.31 -28.03 -2.01
CA LEU A 188 -5.61 -27.36 -1.88
C LEU A 188 -5.45 -25.84 -1.81
N VAL A 189 -4.44 -25.36 -1.08
CA VAL A 189 -4.19 -23.92 -0.95
C VAL A 189 -3.74 -23.32 -2.28
N TRP A 190 -2.72 -23.88 -2.92
CA TRP A 190 -2.22 -23.37 -4.20
C TRP A 190 -3.23 -23.55 -5.34
N GLY A 191 -3.93 -24.69 -5.36
CA GLY A 191 -5.06 -24.91 -6.27
C GLY A 191 -6.17 -23.89 -6.07
N GLY A 192 -6.51 -23.59 -4.82
CA GLY A 192 -7.47 -22.56 -4.45
C GLY A 192 -7.06 -21.17 -4.91
N VAL A 193 -5.80 -20.76 -4.72
CA VAL A 193 -5.27 -19.48 -5.24
C VAL A 193 -5.41 -19.40 -6.76
N LEU A 194 -5.01 -20.45 -7.47
CA LEU A 194 -5.11 -20.50 -8.94
C LEU A 194 -6.57 -20.42 -9.41
N ILE A 195 -7.47 -21.20 -8.81
CA ILE A 195 -8.91 -21.19 -9.10
C ILE A 195 -9.49 -19.80 -8.81
N GLY A 196 -9.13 -19.20 -7.67
CA GLY A 196 -9.52 -17.84 -7.31
C GLY A 196 -9.10 -16.81 -8.36
N GLY A 197 -7.87 -16.89 -8.87
CA GLY A 197 -7.38 -16.05 -9.96
C GLY A 197 -8.18 -16.23 -11.27
N ILE A 198 -8.53 -17.47 -11.63
CA ILE A 198 -9.36 -17.78 -12.80
C ILE A 198 -10.78 -17.21 -12.64
N LEU A 199 -11.37 -17.34 -11.44
CA LEU A 199 -12.69 -16.79 -11.14
C LEU A 199 -12.70 -15.25 -11.16
N LEU A 200 -11.63 -14.60 -10.68
CA LEU A 200 -11.46 -13.15 -10.83
C LEU A 200 -11.38 -12.76 -12.31
N ALA A 201 -10.60 -13.49 -13.11
CA ALA A 201 -10.51 -13.26 -14.55
C ALA A 201 -11.90 -13.37 -15.21
N ALA A 202 -12.64 -14.44 -14.89
CA ALA A 202 -14.00 -14.67 -15.36
C ALA A 202 -14.96 -13.52 -15.00
N SER A 203 -14.87 -13.00 -13.78
CA SER A 203 -15.67 -11.86 -13.32
C SER A 203 -15.37 -10.58 -14.11
N ILE A 204 -14.09 -10.24 -14.29
CA ILE A 204 -13.65 -9.07 -15.06
C ILE A 204 -14.13 -9.17 -16.51
N VAL A 205 -14.07 -10.36 -17.11
CA VAL A 205 -14.60 -10.63 -18.44
C VAL A 205 -16.11 -10.39 -18.50
N GLY A 206 -16.85 -10.89 -17.51
CA GLY A 206 -18.30 -10.71 -17.46
C GLY A 206 -18.73 -9.24 -17.35
N PHE A 207 -17.99 -8.41 -16.61
CA PHE A 207 -18.25 -6.98 -16.53
C PHE A 207 -17.82 -6.21 -17.80
N SER A 208 -16.73 -6.62 -18.44
CA SER A 208 -16.19 -5.96 -19.65
C SER A 208 -16.88 -6.38 -20.96
N GLY A 209 -17.49 -7.57 -21.00
CA GLY A 209 -18.15 -8.16 -22.19
C GLY A 209 -19.37 -7.42 -22.75
N ARG A 210 -19.70 -6.22 -22.23
CA ARG A 210 -20.77 -5.36 -22.74
C ARG A 210 -20.37 -4.48 -23.93
N ARG A 211 -19.10 -4.45 -24.31
CA ARG A 211 -18.58 -3.48 -25.31
C ARG A 211 -18.28 -4.05 -26.71
N GLY A 212 -18.40 -5.35 -26.96
CA GLY A 212 -18.00 -5.91 -28.26
C GLY A 212 -18.78 -7.15 -28.66
N GLY A 213 -18.92 -7.35 -29.98
CA GLY A 213 -19.49 -8.57 -30.57
C GLY A 213 -18.66 -9.82 -30.28
N THR A 214 -18.96 -10.92 -30.98
CA THR A 214 -18.24 -12.19 -30.82
C THR A 214 -16.73 -12.02 -30.98
N VAL A 215 -15.98 -12.25 -29.90
CA VAL A 215 -14.53 -12.15 -29.90
C VAL A 215 -13.95 -13.48 -30.41
N THR A 216 -13.36 -13.45 -31.61
CA THR A 216 -12.64 -14.61 -32.15
C THR A 216 -11.14 -14.43 -31.90
N LEU A 217 -10.55 -15.37 -31.15
CA LEU A 217 -9.10 -15.40 -30.98
C LEU A 217 -8.45 -16.05 -32.20
N THR A 218 -7.37 -15.44 -32.68
CA THR A 218 -6.49 -16.10 -33.63
C THR A 218 -5.83 -17.31 -32.97
N PRO A 219 -5.50 -18.39 -33.73
CA PRO A 219 -4.81 -19.55 -33.17
C PRO A 219 -3.52 -19.18 -32.42
N ARG A 220 -2.74 -18.24 -32.96
CA ARG A 220 -1.52 -17.73 -32.32
C ARG A 220 -1.77 -17.07 -30.96
N ALA A 221 -2.80 -16.22 -30.85
CA ALA A 221 -3.15 -15.56 -29.60
C ALA A 221 -3.63 -16.55 -28.53
N ARG A 222 -4.43 -17.55 -28.95
CA ARG A 222 -4.88 -18.66 -28.07
C ARG A 222 -3.68 -19.43 -27.52
N THR A 223 -2.78 -19.89 -28.39
CA THR A 223 -1.58 -20.63 -27.99
C THR A 223 -0.70 -19.79 -27.08
N ARG A 224 -0.49 -18.51 -27.38
CA ARG A 224 0.28 -17.60 -26.52
C ARG A 224 -0.33 -17.48 -25.12
N ALA A 225 -1.65 -17.33 -24.99
CA ALA A 225 -2.30 -17.23 -23.69
C ALA A 225 -2.14 -18.53 -22.86
N ILE A 226 -2.26 -19.70 -23.50
CA ILE A 226 -2.05 -21.01 -22.85
C ILE A 226 -0.59 -21.18 -22.41
N ILE A 227 0.37 -20.82 -23.28
CA ILE A 227 1.80 -20.90 -22.96
C ILE A 227 2.12 -19.99 -21.78
N VAL A 228 1.70 -18.71 -21.83
CA VAL A 228 1.93 -17.76 -20.73
C VAL A 228 1.33 -18.29 -19.44
N PHE A 229 0.07 -18.71 -19.44
CA PHE A 229 -0.57 -19.34 -18.29
C PHE A 229 0.24 -20.52 -17.74
N ALA A 230 0.56 -21.51 -18.58
CA ALA A 230 1.29 -22.70 -18.17
C ALA A 230 2.68 -22.35 -17.62
N THR A 231 3.41 -21.47 -18.29
CA THR A 231 4.74 -21.02 -17.84
C THR A 231 4.69 -20.29 -16.51
N THR A 232 3.69 -19.43 -16.27
CA THR A 232 3.52 -18.74 -14.99
C THR A 232 3.13 -19.68 -13.85
N VAL A 233 2.26 -20.67 -14.12
CA VAL A 233 1.93 -21.71 -13.13
C VAL A 233 3.17 -22.54 -12.78
N VAL A 234 3.91 -23.00 -13.79
CA VAL A 234 5.15 -23.76 -13.58
C VAL A 234 6.16 -22.92 -12.80
N ALA A 235 6.34 -21.64 -13.14
CA ALA A 235 7.22 -20.74 -12.41
C ALA A 235 6.81 -20.60 -10.93
N GLY A 236 5.52 -20.42 -10.65
CA GLY A 236 5.02 -20.36 -9.27
C GLY A 236 5.27 -21.65 -8.49
N LEU A 237 5.02 -22.81 -9.10
CA LEU A 237 5.29 -24.11 -8.48
C LEU A 237 6.79 -24.36 -8.29
N VAL A 238 7.64 -23.99 -9.25
CA VAL A 238 9.09 -24.08 -9.11
C VAL A 238 9.56 -23.24 -7.92
N ILE A 239 9.12 -21.98 -7.82
CA ILE A 239 9.45 -21.10 -6.68
C ILE A 239 9.00 -21.71 -5.36
N TYR A 240 7.83 -22.33 -5.29
CA TYR A 240 7.40 -23.05 -4.10
C TYR A 240 8.40 -24.14 -3.67
N PHE A 241 8.86 -24.97 -4.61
CA PHE A 241 9.82 -26.05 -4.31
C PHE A 241 11.23 -25.55 -4.00
N VAL A 242 11.66 -24.46 -4.65
CA VAL A 242 12.98 -23.86 -4.40
C VAL A 242 12.95 -22.77 -3.33
N ASN A 243 11.82 -22.55 -2.66
CA ASN A 243 11.66 -21.45 -1.71
C ASN A 243 12.73 -21.49 -0.61
N THR A 244 12.87 -22.64 0.07
CA THR A 244 13.82 -22.80 1.16
C THR A 244 15.28 -22.62 0.71
N PRO A 245 15.79 -23.32 -0.34
CA PRO A 245 17.16 -23.10 -0.78
C PRO A 245 17.40 -21.70 -1.35
N LEU A 246 16.38 -21.05 -1.93
CA LEU A 246 16.49 -19.68 -2.43
C LEU A 246 16.59 -18.67 -1.27
N SER A 247 15.78 -18.85 -0.23
CA SER A 247 15.81 -18.02 0.98
C SER A 247 17.13 -18.18 1.73
N ASP A 248 17.61 -19.42 1.91
CA ASP A 248 18.90 -19.70 2.54
C ASP A 248 20.05 -19.09 1.74
N TRP A 249 19.99 -19.18 0.41
CA TRP A 249 20.97 -18.55 -0.48
C TRP A 249 20.95 -17.02 -0.35
N LEU A 250 19.78 -16.37 -0.33
CA LEU A 250 19.69 -14.92 -0.12
C LEU A 250 20.25 -14.50 1.24
N LEU A 251 19.94 -15.25 2.30
CA LEU A 251 20.46 -14.98 3.65
C LEU A 251 21.97 -15.19 3.76
N SER A 252 22.56 -16.01 2.88
CA SER A 252 24.02 -16.21 2.81
C SER A 252 24.78 -15.07 2.10
N LEU A 253 24.06 -14.16 1.44
CA LEU A 253 24.69 -13.03 0.75
C LEU A 253 25.22 -12.00 1.75
N ASP A 254 26.29 -11.30 1.35
CA ASP A 254 26.78 -10.16 2.11
C ASP A 254 25.68 -9.09 2.28
N THR A 255 25.74 -8.36 3.39
CA THR A 255 24.82 -7.26 3.70
C THR A 255 24.76 -6.18 2.61
N ILE A 256 25.80 -6.04 1.79
CA ILE A 256 25.82 -5.13 0.63
C ILE A 256 24.79 -5.56 -0.42
N TRP A 257 24.76 -6.84 -0.76
CA TRP A 257 23.84 -7.37 -1.79
C TRP A 257 22.40 -7.40 -1.30
N LEU A 258 22.20 -7.73 -0.02
CA LEU A 258 20.89 -7.60 0.63
C LEU A 258 20.42 -6.14 0.64
N PHE A 259 21.31 -5.18 0.85
CA PHE A 259 20.98 -3.76 0.81
C PHE A 259 20.58 -3.29 -0.60
N VAL A 260 21.32 -3.72 -1.64
CA VAL A 260 20.96 -3.43 -3.04
C VAL A 260 19.60 -4.05 -3.39
N TRP A 261 19.37 -5.30 -2.97
CA TRP A 261 18.08 -5.98 -3.10
C TRP A 261 16.96 -5.19 -2.41
N ALA A 262 17.17 -4.73 -1.18
CA ALA A 262 16.23 -3.93 -0.43
C ALA A 262 15.87 -2.60 -1.11
N ILE A 263 16.86 -1.89 -1.66
CA ILE A 263 16.62 -0.66 -2.44
C ILE A 263 15.77 -0.96 -3.67
N LEU A 264 16.11 -2.02 -4.41
CA LEU A 264 15.38 -2.42 -5.61
C LEU A 264 13.92 -2.74 -5.27
N VAL A 265 13.70 -3.56 -4.23
CA VAL A 265 12.36 -3.91 -3.75
C VAL A 265 11.60 -2.67 -3.26
N ALA A 266 12.21 -1.80 -2.45
CA ALA A 266 11.58 -0.58 -1.96
C ALA A 266 11.14 0.32 -3.11
N THR A 267 11.99 0.47 -4.12
CA THR A 267 11.73 1.33 -5.28
C THR A 267 10.63 0.74 -6.14
N LEU A 268 10.69 -0.55 -6.46
CA LEU A 268 9.68 -1.22 -7.28
C LEU A 268 8.31 -1.28 -6.58
N SER A 269 8.28 -1.60 -5.29
CA SER A 269 7.04 -1.64 -4.51
C SER A 269 6.43 -0.24 -4.34
N GLY A 270 7.25 0.76 -4.01
CA GLY A 270 6.82 2.16 -3.91
C GLY A 270 6.30 2.71 -5.24
N ALA A 271 7.04 2.48 -6.34
CA ALA A 271 6.62 2.87 -7.69
C ALA A 271 5.34 2.15 -8.12
N GLY A 272 5.23 0.85 -7.84
CA GLY A 272 4.04 0.04 -8.14
C GLY A 272 2.80 0.53 -7.39
N LEU A 273 2.91 0.75 -6.07
CA LEU A 273 1.82 1.29 -5.25
C LEU A 273 1.44 2.70 -5.68
N GLY A 274 2.43 3.55 -6.00
CA GLY A 274 2.21 4.90 -6.53
C GLY A 274 1.47 4.88 -7.87
N ALA A 275 1.91 4.05 -8.82
CA ALA A 275 1.26 3.89 -10.12
C ALA A 275 -0.15 3.30 -9.99
N LEU A 276 -0.36 2.35 -9.08
CA LEU A 276 -1.68 1.79 -8.80
C LEU A 276 -2.62 2.87 -8.25
N MET A 277 -2.19 3.61 -7.24
CA MET A 277 -2.97 4.71 -6.66
C MET A 277 -3.25 5.79 -7.72
N GLU A 278 -2.25 6.16 -8.50
CA GLU A 278 -2.37 7.17 -9.56
C GLU A 278 -3.42 6.75 -10.60
N THR A 279 -3.30 5.55 -11.15
CA THR A 279 -4.19 5.07 -12.22
C THR A 279 -5.62 4.80 -11.75
N THR A 280 -5.81 4.36 -10.50
CA THR A 280 -7.13 3.93 -10.01
C THR A 280 -7.86 4.97 -9.17
N LEU A 281 -7.14 5.78 -8.40
CA LEU A 281 -7.74 6.69 -7.41
C LEU A 281 -7.54 8.16 -7.77
N ILE A 282 -6.32 8.59 -8.12
CA ILE A 282 -6.05 10.02 -8.36
C ILE A 282 -6.49 10.45 -9.75
N ARG A 283 -6.07 9.75 -10.81
CA ARG A 283 -6.38 10.11 -12.21
C ARG A 283 -7.87 10.32 -12.49
N PRO A 284 -8.81 9.51 -11.94
CA PRO A 284 -10.24 9.77 -12.11
C PRO A 284 -10.77 11.03 -11.42
N LEU A 285 -10.00 11.61 -10.49
CA LEU A 285 -10.39 12.76 -9.66
C LEU A 285 -9.63 14.05 -9.98
N TYR A 286 -8.80 14.09 -11.02
CA TYR A 286 -8.06 15.29 -11.43
C TYR A 286 -8.97 16.51 -11.66
N GLU A 287 -10.17 16.30 -12.19
CA GLU A 287 -11.16 17.36 -12.40
C GLU A 287 -11.84 17.84 -11.10
N ARG A 288 -11.53 17.20 -9.96
CA ARG A 288 -12.23 17.35 -8.68
C ARG A 288 -11.25 17.56 -7.51
N PRO A 289 -10.58 18.73 -7.42
CA PRO A 289 -9.48 18.96 -6.47
C PRO A 289 -9.84 18.67 -5.01
N ILE A 290 -11.01 19.11 -4.54
CA ILE A 290 -11.45 18.90 -3.13
C ILE A 290 -11.54 17.40 -2.80
N TYR A 291 -12.08 16.59 -3.71
CA TYR A 291 -12.22 15.15 -3.51
C TYR A 291 -10.86 14.45 -3.50
N GLN A 292 -9.91 14.94 -4.29
CA GLN A 292 -8.55 14.42 -4.31
C GLN A 292 -7.83 14.66 -2.98
N ILE A 293 -8.00 15.83 -2.38
CA ILE A 293 -7.42 16.14 -1.06
C ILE A 293 -8.00 15.20 0.01
N MET A 294 -9.33 15.06 0.06
CA MET A 294 -9.97 14.14 1.01
C MET A 294 -9.52 12.69 0.83
N LEU A 295 -9.45 12.23 -0.42
CA LEU A 295 -9.00 10.89 -0.77
C LEU A 295 -7.55 10.66 -0.30
N THR A 296 -6.63 11.55 -0.65
CA THR A 296 -5.21 11.38 -0.35
C THR A 296 -4.91 11.56 1.14
N PHE A 297 -5.67 12.39 1.84
CA PHE A 297 -5.63 12.46 3.30
C PHE A 297 -6.10 11.15 3.94
N GLY A 298 -7.25 10.62 3.52
CA GLY A 298 -7.75 9.34 3.99
C GLY A 298 -6.78 8.19 3.73
N LEU A 299 -6.20 8.14 2.52
CA LEU A 299 -5.20 7.16 2.15
C LEU A 299 -3.93 7.27 3.00
N ALA A 300 -3.52 8.49 3.38
CA ALA A 300 -2.41 8.67 4.29
C ALA A 300 -2.68 8.03 5.67
N PHE A 301 -3.86 8.22 6.27
CA PHE A 301 -4.20 7.55 7.54
C PHE A 301 -4.24 6.03 7.40
N ILE A 302 -4.88 5.54 6.35
CA ILE A 302 -4.97 4.10 6.09
C ILE A 302 -3.57 3.52 5.90
N GLY A 303 -2.72 4.16 5.10
CA GLY A 303 -1.34 3.73 4.87
C GLY A 303 -0.50 3.74 6.15
N ALA A 304 -0.64 4.78 6.98
CA ALA A 304 0.04 4.83 8.28
C ALA A 304 -0.44 3.73 9.23
N GLU A 305 -1.73 3.42 9.25
CA GLU A 305 -2.28 2.36 10.09
C GLU A 305 -1.92 0.97 9.57
N ILE A 306 -1.85 0.76 8.25
CA ILE A 306 -1.30 -0.47 7.65
C ILE A 306 0.14 -0.67 8.12
N VAL A 307 0.98 0.38 8.09
CA VAL A 307 2.36 0.27 8.56
C VAL A 307 2.41 -0.10 10.04
N ARG A 308 1.58 0.53 10.88
CA ARG A 308 1.51 0.19 12.31
C ARG A 308 0.98 -1.21 12.58
N SER A 309 0.03 -1.67 11.79
CA SER A 309 -0.57 -3.00 11.92
C SER A 309 0.41 -4.10 11.55
N ILE A 310 1.23 -3.88 10.52
CA ILE A 310 2.18 -4.88 10.05
C ILE A 310 3.47 -4.81 10.87
N TRP A 311 4.09 -3.64 11.00
CA TRP A 311 5.42 -3.48 11.61
C TRP A 311 5.41 -2.99 13.07
N GLY A 312 4.24 -2.68 13.63
CA GLY A 312 4.13 -2.11 14.98
C GLY A 312 4.33 -0.58 15.00
N ARG A 313 4.22 0.00 16.20
CA ARG A 313 4.26 1.46 16.41
C ARG A 313 5.65 2.02 16.65
N SER A 314 6.61 1.16 17.00
CA SER A 314 8.00 1.55 17.27
C SER A 314 8.74 1.78 15.96
N GLY A 315 9.48 2.89 15.86
CA GLY A 315 10.48 3.05 14.81
C GLY A 315 11.67 2.14 15.08
N PHE A 316 12.23 1.57 14.02
CA PHE A 316 13.44 0.76 14.08
C PHE A 316 14.43 1.21 13.01
N THR A 317 15.72 1.03 13.29
CA THR A 317 16.81 1.41 12.40
C THR A 317 17.14 0.24 11.48
N MET A 318 17.51 0.54 10.24
CA MET A 318 18.08 -0.47 9.35
C MET A 318 19.51 -0.77 9.81
N PRO A 319 19.89 -2.06 10.01
CA PRO A 319 21.27 -2.43 10.32
C PRO A 319 22.19 -1.94 9.21
N ARG A 320 23.34 -1.38 9.59
CA ARG A 320 24.26 -0.77 8.64
C ARG A 320 24.87 -1.84 7.73
N PRO A 321 24.78 -1.69 6.40
CA PRO A 321 25.53 -2.54 5.48
C PRO A 321 27.03 -2.43 5.74
N SER A 322 27.79 -3.51 5.53
CA SER A 322 29.24 -3.54 5.78
C SER A 322 30.02 -2.43 5.04
N LEU A 323 29.51 -1.97 3.89
CA LEU A 323 30.07 -0.84 3.14
C LEU A 323 30.16 0.47 3.96
N PHE A 324 29.23 0.66 4.91
CA PHE A 324 29.11 1.87 5.73
C PHE A 324 29.47 1.63 7.20
N ALA A 325 30.09 0.50 7.52
CA ALA A 325 30.37 0.06 8.89
C ALA A 325 31.74 0.54 9.43
N ASN A 326 32.48 1.38 8.70
CA ASN A 326 33.76 1.96 9.12
C ASN A 326 33.60 3.27 9.91
#